data_AF-A0A935ZGB2-F1
#
_entry.id   AF-A0A935ZGB2-F1
#
_cell.length_a   1.000
_cell.length_b   1.000
_cell.length_c   1.000
_cell.angle_alpha   90.00
_cell.angle_beta   90.00
_cell.angle_gamma   90.00
#
_symmetry.space_group_name_H-M   'P 1'
#
loop_
_entity.id
_entity.type
_entity.pdbx_description
1 polymer ?
#
loop_
_entity_poly.entity_id
_entity_poly.type
_entity_poly.pdbx_seq_one_letter_code
_entity_poly.pdbx_strand_id
1 'polypeptide(L)'
;MAGERARGLGAALTLALVGCIVPDRHIDVRGAFVNPGPVRLIQSIPVTAAAHAKCRDEDPQLPSCPLPPESLPFGRIELEQPFCVCPGRDNNSLGYFDIYVEDADLDDEGRPKDAILGALLLDMPGATADPAPYLAFQNILPNTLPASFVRLGVGIYADAIDRPEPVVRRWTLGADDGFDLCNDNAAAPDGKLSPGLHSLRLVVTDRPWYRPFEVDANGEIVLDADERPLRVDATQAAIGVPDLPGGASYATADWVFRCDDGLDAEAGCDCAEEM
;
A
#
# COMPACT_ATOMS: atom_id res chain seq x y z
N MET A 1 15.27 26.70 -89.78
CA MET A 1 15.87 27.87 -89.11
C MET A 1 15.25 27.97 -87.74
N ALA A 2 16.09 27.92 -86.72
CA ALA A 2 15.67 27.96 -85.32
C ALA A 2 15.08 29.33 -84.95
N GLY A 3 14.09 29.32 -84.07
CA GLY A 3 13.46 30.51 -83.49
C GLY A 3 12.93 30.18 -82.09
N GLU A 4 13.52 30.83 -81.11
CA GLU A 4 13.52 30.61 -79.67
C GLU A 4 12.17 30.74 -78.89
N ARG A 5 12.15 30.03 -77.74
CA ARG A 5 11.60 30.37 -76.40
C ARG A 5 10.08 30.53 -76.22
N ALA A 6 9.46 29.68 -75.38
CA ALA A 6 9.33 29.90 -73.92
C ALA A 6 8.15 29.12 -73.28
N ARG A 7 8.48 28.44 -72.18
CA ARG A 7 7.73 28.32 -70.90
C ARG A 7 6.30 27.73 -70.86
N GLY A 8 6.19 26.64 -70.11
CA GLY A 8 5.04 26.26 -69.27
C GLY A 8 5.48 25.15 -68.31
N LEU A 9 5.98 25.49 -67.12
CA LEU A 9 5.29 25.39 -65.83
C LEU A 9 4.68 24.00 -65.53
N GLY A 10 5.38 23.22 -64.72
CA GLY A 10 4.81 22.13 -63.92
C GLY A 10 5.34 22.27 -62.50
N ALA A 11 4.59 22.99 -61.65
CA ALA A 11 4.90 23.13 -60.23
C ALA A 11 4.41 21.87 -59.51
N ALA A 12 5.34 21.13 -58.90
CA ALA A 12 5.02 20.05 -57.97
C ALA A 12 4.58 20.68 -56.63
N LEU A 13 3.30 20.52 -56.32
CA LEU A 13 2.70 20.94 -55.05
C LEU A 13 3.00 19.87 -53.99
N THR A 14 4.03 20.08 -53.19
CA THR A 14 4.31 19.27 -52.00
C THR A 14 3.24 19.60 -50.94
N LEU A 15 2.22 18.75 -50.80
CA LEU A 15 1.34 18.77 -49.64
C LEU A 15 2.17 18.36 -48.41
N ALA A 16 2.68 19.34 -47.68
CA ALA A 16 3.04 19.16 -46.29
C ALA A 16 1.75 18.95 -45.50
N LEU A 17 1.41 17.68 -45.26
CA LEU A 17 0.47 17.30 -44.21
C LEU A 17 1.06 17.78 -42.89
N VAL A 18 0.64 18.98 -42.46
CA VAL A 18 0.79 19.44 -41.09
C VAL A 18 -0.14 18.58 -40.26
N GLY A 19 0.29 17.36 -39.94
CA GLY A 19 -0.31 16.61 -38.85
C GLY A 19 -0.09 17.42 -37.59
N CYS A 20 -1.12 18.10 -37.10
CA CYS A 20 -1.16 18.51 -35.72
C CYS A 20 -1.06 17.24 -34.89
N ILE A 21 0.15 16.88 -34.45
CA ILE A 21 0.32 16.05 -33.27
C ILE A 21 -0.19 16.94 -32.14
N VAL A 22 -1.46 16.76 -31.76
CA VAL A 22 -1.92 17.24 -30.46
C VAL A 22 -1.09 16.44 -29.46
N PRO A 23 -0.22 17.06 -28.65
CA PRO A 23 0.46 16.32 -27.61
C PRO A 23 -0.64 15.81 -26.67
N ASP A 24 -0.76 14.49 -26.54
CA ASP A 24 -1.67 13.81 -25.61
C ASP A 24 -1.36 14.24 -24.18
N ARG A 25 -1.92 15.38 -23.78
CA ARG A 25 -1.96 15.85 -22.41
C ARG A 25 -3.44 15.94 -22.04
N HIS A 26 -3.83 15.22 -20.99
CA HIS A 26 -5.18 15.19 -20.41
C HIS A 26 -6.23 14.34 -21.15
N ILE A 27 -5.86 13.20 -21.74
CA ILE A 27 -6.85 12.18 -22.10
C ILE A 27 -7.10 11.31 -20.87
N ASP A 28 -8.30 11.42 -20.30
CA ASP A 28 -8.76 10.62 -19.18
C ASP A 28 -9.95 9.76 -19.63
N VAL A 29 -9.68 8.52 -20.01
CA VAL A 29 -10.72 7.55 -20.38
C VAL A 29 -11.14 6.82 -19.11
N ARG A 30 -12.10 7.41 -18.38
CA ARG A 30 -12.66 6.79 -17.18
C ARG A 30 -13.85 5.91 -17.54
N GLY A 31 -13.74 4.61 -17.28
CA GLY A 31 -14.92 3.76 -17.11
C GLY A 31 -15.66 4.18 -15.84
N ALA A 32 -16.97 3.93 -15.74
CA ALA A 32 -17.82 4.40 -14.63
C ALA A 32 -17.42 3.90 -13.22
N PHE A 33 -16.40 3.02 -13.10
CA PHE A 33 -16.00 2.36 -11.85
C PHE A 33 -14.48 2.18 -11.66
N VAL A 34 -13.63 2.95 -12.36
CA VAL A 34 -12.17 2.81 -12.23
C VAL A 34 -11.65 3.82 -11.20
N ASN A 35 -10.98 3.36 -10.14
CA ASN A 35 -10.27 4.25 -9.21
C ASN A 35 -9.29 5.12 -10.02
N PRO A 36 -9.32 6.47 -9.90
CA PRO A 36 -8.41 7.38 -10.61
C PRO A 36 -6.91 7.08 -10.38
N GLY A 37 -6.53 6.36 -9.31
CA GLY A 37 -5.16 5.88 -9.14
C GLY A 37 -5.06 4.75 -8.11
N PRO A 38 -4.10 3.81 -8.26
CA PRO A 38 -3.97 2.73 -7.30
C PRO A 38 -3.50 3.24 -5.93
N VAL A 39 -3.96 2.60 -4.86
CA VAL A 39 -3.41 2.75 -3.50
C VAL A 39 -1.93 2.38 -3.50
N ARG A 40 -1.14 3.12 -2.73
CA ARG A 40 0.32 2.99 -2.66
C ARG A 40 0.78 2.97 -1.22
N LEU A 41 1.76 2.10 -0.95
CA LEU A 41 2.57 2.19 0.26
C LEU A 41 3.71 3.17 0.00
N ILE A 42 3.90 4.12 0.91
CA ILE A 42 4.94 5.14 0.78
C ILE A 42 5.89 5.07 1.99
N GLN A 43 7.18 5.28 1.75
CA GLN A 43 8.20 5.34 2.80
C GLN A 43 9.10 6.55 2.56
N SER A 44 9.71 7.03 3.63
CA SER A 44 10.84 7.95 3.51
C SER A 44 11.98 7.23 2.80
N ILE A 45 12.67 7.93 1.90
CA ILE A 45 13.86 7.42 1.23
C ILE A 45 15.00 8.41 1.46
N PRO A 46 16.26 7.94 1.57
CA PRO A 46 17.41 8.84 1.58
C PRO A 46 17.44 9.70 0.32
N VAL A 47 17.42 11.03 0.50
CA VAL A 47 17.45 12.00 -0.61
C VAL A 47 18.83 12.62 -0.70
N THR A 48 19.37 12.68 -1.91
CA THR A 48 20.66 13.33 -2.16
C THR A 48 20.54 14.85 -2.04
N ALA A 49 21.63 15.53 -1.71
CA ALA A 49 21.68 17.00 -1.69
C ALA A 49 21.26 17.63 -3.04
N ALA A 50 21.57 16.97 -4.15
CA ALA A 50 21.16 17.40 -5.49
C ALA A 50 19.65 17.30 -5.70
N ALA A 51 18.99 16.25 -5.19
CA ALA A 51 17.54 16.11 -5.26
C ALA A 51 16.83 17.16 -4.37
N HIS A 52 17.36 17.44 -3.17
CA HIS A 52 16.87 18.55 -2.36
C HIS A 52 17.03 19.91 -3.05
N ALA A 53 18.15 20.13 -3.75
CA ALA A 53 18.31 21.35 -4.55
C ALA A 53 17.25 21.44 -5.65
N LYS A 54 16.99 20.34 -6.38
CA LYS A 54 15.92 20.32 -7.40
C LYS A 54 14.53 20.61 -6.84
N CYS A 55 14.18 20.04 -5.69
CA CYS A 55 12.88 20.35 -5.06
C CYS A 55 12.75 21.84 -4.72
N ARG A 56 13.85 22.48 -4.26
CA ARG A 56 13.88 23.91 -3.98
C ARG A 56 13.89 24.80 -5.23
N ASP A 57 14.46 24.31 -6.33
CA ASP A 57 14.43 25.03 -7.61
C ASP A 57 13.00 25.13 -8.14
N GLU A 58 12.20 24.08 -7.91
CA GLU A 58 10.80 24.02 -8.32
C GLU A 58 9.87 24.77 -7.33
N ASP A 59 10.08 24.64 -6.01
CA ASP A 59 9.43 25.47 -4.98
C ASP A 59 10.45 26.01 -3.96
N PRO A 60 10.83 27.30 -4.06
CA PRO A 60 11.80 27.94 -3.17
C PRO A 60 11.37 28.02 -1.69
N GLN A 61 10.10 27.77 -1.36
CA GLN A 61 9.61 27.79 0.02
C GLN A 61 9.89 26.47 0.75
N LEU A 62 10.16 25.39 0.02
CA LEU A 62 10.44 24.07 0.59
C LEU A 62 11.82 24.06 1.27
N PRO A 63 11.94 23.68 2.56
CA PRO A 63 13.25 23.48 3.19
C PRO A 63 13.94 22.21 2.67
N SER A 64 13.15 21.19 2.29
CA SER A 64 13.58 19.88 1.81
C SER A 64 12.51 19.28 0.87
N CYS A 65 12.78 18.10 0.30
CA CYS A 65 11.79 17.46 -0.55
C CYS A 65 10.64 16.89 0.30
N PRO A 66 9.39 16.90 -0.22
CA PRO A 66 8.25 16.20 0.37
C PRO A 66 8.51 14.71 0.55
N LEU A 67 8.79 14.29 1.78
CA LEU A 67 8.78 12.88 2.16
C LEU A 67 7.89 12.64 3.38
N PRO A 68 7.25 11.45 3.49
CA PRO A 68 6.64 11.07 4.75
C PRO A 68 7.73 10.94 5.83
N PRO A 69 7.38 11.03 7.12
CA PRO A 69 8.31 10.75 8.19
C PRO A 69 8.97 9.37 8.06
N GLU A 70 10.17 9.23 8.61
CA GLU A 70 10.84 7.93 8.67
C GLU A 70 10.00 6.90 9.44
N SER A 71 10.05 5.66 8.98
CA SER A 71 9.36 4.53 9.58
C SER A 71 10.15 3.24 9.34
N LEU A 72 9.68 2.13 9.89
CA LEU A 72 10.25 0.81 9.72
C LEU A 72 10.35 0.46 8.21
N PRO A 73 11.56 0.35 7.63
CA PRO A 73 11.73 0.09 6.21
C PRO A 73 11.16 -1.29 5.86
N PHE A 74 10.56 -1.42 4.67
CA PHE A 74 10.17 -2.73 4.14
C PHE A 74 11.42 -3.56 3.82
N GLY A 75 11.29 -4.88 3.87
CA GLY A 75 12.38 -5.82 3.68
C GLY A 75 12.89 -6.39 5.00
N ARG A 76 14.18 -6.69 5.06
CA ARG A 76 14.76 -7.33 6.25
C ARG A 76 14.81 -6.33 7.41
N ILE A 77 14.20 -6.69 8.53
CA ILE A 77 14.32 -5.98 9.78
C ILE A 77 15.63 -6.46 10.43
N GLU A 78 16.61 -5.56 10.50
CA GLU A 78 17.88 -5.77 11.19
C GLU A 78 17.97 -4.75 12.34
N LEU A 79 17.85 -5.25 13.57
CA LEU A 79 18.04 -4.46 14.78
C LEU A 79 19.39 -4.80 15.42
N GLU A 80 19.85 -3.94 16.32
CA GLU A 80 21.05 -4.21 17.12
C GLU A 80 20.84 -5.38 18.08
N GLN A 81 19.63 -5.52 18.62
CA GLN A 81 19.19 -6.64 19.45
C GLN A 81 18.30 -7.60 18.66
N PRO A 82 18.38 -8.92 18.89
CA PRO A 82 17.52 -9.88 18.22
C PRO A 82 16.10 -9.86 18.80
N PHE A 83 15.11 -10.21 17.97
CA PHE A 83 13.79 -10.56 18.47
C PHE A 83 13.81 -11.98 19.02
N CYS A 84 13.08 -12.20 20.12
CA CYS A 84 13.12 -13.46 20.83
C CYS A 84 11.74 -14.03 21.09
N VAL A 85 11.62 -15.35 20.97
CA VAL A 85 10.46 -16.10 21.47
C VAL A 85 10.62 -16.26 22.96
N CYS A 86 9.89 -15.47 23.74
CA CYS A 86 10.04 -15.36 25.19
C CYS A 86 8.92 -16.10 25.94
N PRO A 87 9.14 -16.54 27.19
CA PRO A 87 8.06 -16.96 28.09
C PRO A 87 7.08 -15.80 28.35
N GLY A 88 7.60 -14.66 28.79
CA GLY A 88 6.87 -13.40 28.80
C GLY A 88 7.03 -12.64 27.49
N ARG A 89 7.03 -11.31 27.60
CA ARG A 89 7.27 -10.39 26.49
C ARG A 89 8.76 -10.25 26.18
N ASP A 90 9.10 -10.00 24.91
CA ASP A 90 10.44 -9.58 24.51
C ASP A 90 10.64 -8.07 24.78
N ASN A 91 11.58 -7.71 25.65
CA ASN A 91 11.95 -6.32 25.92
C ASN A 91 12.68 -5.67 24.73
N ASN A 92 13.19 -6.48 23.79
CA ASN A 92 13.75 -6.02 22.51
C ASN A 92 12.67 -5.83 21.42
N SER A 93 11.38 -6.00 21.75
CA SER A 93 10.27 -5.77 20.83
C SER A 93 10.35 -4.38 20.18
N LEU A 94 9.79 -4.26 18.97
CA LEU A 94 9.75 -2.96 18.30
C LEU A 94 8.93 -1.98 19.15
N GLY A 95 9.40 -0.73 19.20
CA GLY A 95 8.54 0.38 19.59
C GLY A 95 7.39 0.57 18.58
N TYR A 96 6.68 1.69 18.71
CA TYR A 96 5.68 2.01 17.70
C TYR A 96 6.33 2.45 16.38
N PHE A 97 5.65 2.22 15.27
CA PHE A 97 6.01 2.77 13.97
C PHE A 97 4.78 3.03 13.11
N ASP A 98 4.97 3.86 12.09
CA ASP A 98 3.89 4.37 11.26
C ASP A 98 3.91 3.77 9.85
N ILE A 99 2.82 3.16 9.41
CA ILE A 99 2.68 2.74 8.01
C ILE A 99 1.95 3.84 7.26
N TYR A 100 2.59 4.40 6.23
CA TYR A 100 2.01 5.44 5.39
C TYR A 100 1.48 4.89 4.08
N VAL A 101 0.26 5.31 3.73
CA VAL A 101 -0.43 4.92 2.50
C VAL A 101 -0.99 6.14 1.79
N GLU A 102 -1.03 6.10 0.47
CA GLU A 102 -1.59 7.14 -0.40
C GLU A 102 -2.65 6.53 -1.31
N ASP A 103 -3.77 7.24 -1.49
CA ASP A 103 -4.84 6.89 -2.42
C ASP A 103 -5.27 8.17 -3.14
N ALA A 104 -5.43 8.13 -4.46
CA ALA A 104 -5.73 9.32 -5.25
C ALA A 104 -7.24 9.61 -5.36
N ASP A 105 -8.12 8.73 -4.84
CA ASP A 105 -9.57 8.91 -4.96
C ASP A 105 -10.10 9.96 -3.96
N LEU A 106 -10.52 11.09 -4.52
CA LEU A 106 -11.12 12.21 -3.81
C LEU A 106 -12.57 12.41 -4.26
N ASP A 107 -13.44 12.79 -3.32
CA ASP A 107 -14.80 13.23 -3.63
C ASP A 107 -14.81 14.64 -4.26
N ASP A 108 -15.99 15.11 -4.67
CA ASP A 108 -16.16 16.44 -5.28
C ASP A 108 -15.78 17.60 -4.34
N GLU A 109 -15.64 17.33 -3.04
CA GLU A 109 -15.18 18.26 -2.01
C GLU A 109 -13.67 18.14 -1.69
N GLY A 110 -12.93 17.28 -2.41
CA GLY A 110 -11.50 17.06 -2.21
C GLY A 110 -11.17 16.24 -0.97
N ARG A 111 -12.11 15.46 -0.44
CA ARG A 111 -11.89 14.57 0.72
C ARG A 111 -11.65 13.14 0.26
N PRO A 112 -10.88 12.34 1.02
CA PRO A 112 -10.73 10.92 0.74
C PRO A 112 -12.08 10.22 0.64
N LYS A 113 -12.34 9.60 -0.51
CA LYS A 113 -13.65 9.00 -0.81
C LYS A 113 -13.78 7.58 -0.25
N ASP A 114 -12.70 6.82 -0.35
CA ASP A 114 -12.67 5.41 0.01
C ASP A 114 -12.07 5.18 1.40
N ALA A 115 -12.25 4.00 2.00
CA ALA A 115 -11.61 3.65 3.28
C ALA A 115 -10.46 2.68 3.00
N ILE A 116 -9.23 3.05 3.40
CA ILE A 116 -8.08 2.18 3.20
C ILE A 116 -7.98 1.17 4.34
N LEU A 117 -8.05 -0.12 4.02
CA LEU A 117 -7.93 -1.23 4.97
C LEU A 117 -6.58 -1.93 4.82
N GLY A 118 -6.09 -2.50 5.91
CA GLY A 118 -4.81 -3.21 5.97
C GLY A 118 -4.97 -4.55 6.68
N ALA A 119 -4.18 -5.54 6.27
CA ALA A 119 -4.07 -6.82 6.94
C ALA A 119 -2.61 -7.30 6.92
N LEU A 120 -2.20 -7.98 7.98
CA LEU A 120 -0.88 -8.61 8.10
C LEU A 120 -1.02 -10.12 7.89
N LEU A 121 -0.14 -10.69 7.07
CA LEU A 121 -0.11 -12.10 6.70
C LEU A 121 1.27 -12.67 7.04
N LEU A 122 1.32 -13.58 8.01
CA LEU A 122 2.55 -14.21 8.48
C LEU A 122 2.83 -15.51 7.71
N ASP A 123 4.06 -15.66 7.21
CA ASP A 123 4.57 -16.86 6.56
C ASP A 123 3.71 -17.41 5.44
N MET A 124 2.99 -16.53 4.75
CA MET A 124 2.11 -16.89 3.64
C MET A 124 2.93 -17.26 2.39
N PRO A 125 2.79 -18.49 1.86
CA PRO A 125 3.38 -18.85 0.58
C PRO A 125 2.89 -17.96 -0.57
N GLY A 126 3.76 -17.70 -1.56
CA GLY A 126 3.41 -16.83 -2.68
C GLY A 126 2.27 -17.33 -3.59
N ALA A 127 1.97 -18.63 -3.57
CA ALA A 127 0.93 -19.26 -4.40
C ALA A 127 -0.35 -19.60 -3.61
N THR A 128 -0.54 -19.02 -2.43
CA THR A 128 -1.69 -19.27 -1.56
C THR A 128 -2.98 -18.76 -2.19
N ALA A 129 -3.99 -19.63 -2.27
CA ALA A 129 -5.31 -19.28 -2.76
C ALA A 129 -6.23 -18.70 -1.66
N ASP A 130 -6.05 -19.13 -0.41
CA ASP A 130 -6.79 -18.64 0.75
C ASP A 130 -5.83 -18.05 1.79
N PRO A 131 -5.77 -16.71 1.94
CA PRO A 131 -4.88 -16.06 2.89
C PRO A 131 -5.39 -16.11 4.34
N ALA A 132 -6.64 -16.50 4.60
CA ALA A 132 -7.24 -16.44 5.93
C ALA A 132 -6.43 -17.18 7.03
N PRO A 133 -5.85 -18.38 6.78
CA PRO A 133 -5.03 -19.08 7.77
C PRO A 133 -3.73 -18.36 8.15
N TYR A 134 -3.32 -17.37 7.37
CA TYR A 134 -2.06 -16.64 7.55
C TYR A 134 -2.26 -15.26 8.17
N LEU A 135 -3.51 -14.84 8.43
CA LEU A 135 -3.80 -13.56 9.08
C LEU A 135 -3.18 -13.52 10.48
N ALA A 136 -2.33 -12.53 10.72
CA ALA A 136 -1.58 -12.39 11.96
C ALA A 136 -1.77 -11.00 12.57
N PHE A 137 -1.43 -10.87 13.86
CA PHE A 137 -1.40 -9.60 14.60
C PHE A 137 -2.69 -8.76 14.50
N GLN A 138 -3.85 -9.43 14.47
CA GLN A 138 -5.16 -8.75 14.35
C GLN A 138 -5.50 -7.87 15.57
N ASN A 139 -4.83 -8.11 16.69
CA ASN A 139 -4.83 -7.26 17.88
C ASN A 139 -4.11 -5.91 17.66
N ILE A 140 -3.12 -5.86 16.77
CA ILE A 140 -2.30 -4.67 16.51
C ILE A 140 -2.82 -3.91 15.27
N LEU A 141 -3.11 -4.64 14.19
CA LEU A 141 -3.76 -4.08 13.00
C LEU A 141 -5.07 -4.84 12.72
N PRO A 142 -6.18 -4.41 13.35
CA PRO A 142 -7.49 -4.98 13.04
C PRO A 142 -7.83 -4.74 11.56
N ASN A 143 -8.32 -5.78 10.89
CA ASN A 143 -8.66 -5.75 9.46
C ASN A 143 -9.85 -4.85 9.10
N THR A 144 -10.56 -4.33 10.11
CA THR A 144 -11.65 -3.36 9.99
C THR A 144 -11.22 -1.93 10.34
N LEU A 145 -9.98 -1.72 10.81
CA LEU A 145 -9.48 -0.41 11.21
C LEU A 145 -8.98 0.35 9.97
N PRO A 146 -9.68 1.40 9.52
CA PRO A 146 -9.21 2.18 8.38
C PRO A 146 -7.98 3.00 8.73
N ALA A 147 -7.10 3.22 7.75
CA ALA A 147 -5.98 4.15 7.90
C ALA A 147 -6.52 5.56 8.19
N SER A 148 -5.95 6.20 9.20
CA SER A 148 -6.35 7.54 9.63
C SER A 148 -5.74 8.61 8.72
N PHE A 149 -6.53 9.62 8.35
CA PHE A 149 -6.01 10.76 7.57
C PHE A 149 -4.94 11.50 8.37
N VAL A 150 -3.81 11.81 7.72
CA VAL A 150 -2.72 12.57 8.34
C VAL A 150 -2.37 13.76 7.47
N ARG A 151 -2.43 14.96 8.06
CA ARG A 151 -1.81 16.15 7.47
C ARG A 151 -0.32 16.11 7.78
N LEU A 152 0.48 15.69 6.80
CA LEU A 152 1.93 15.70 6.89
C LEU A 152 2.51 17.13 6.74
N GLY A 153 2.11 18.02 7.66
CA GLY A 153 2.64 19.37 7.83
C GLY A 153 2.47 20.33 6.65
N VAL A 154 2.44 21.63 6.94
CA VAL A 154 2.55 22.69 5.91
C VAL A 154 4.03 22.80 5.52
N GLY A 155 4.37 22.81 4.22
CA GLY A 155 5.70 23.14 3.72
C GLY A 155 6.72 22.00 3.55
N ILE A 156 6.39 20.73 3.85
CA ILE A 156 7.26 19.61 3.47
C ILE A 156 6.51 18.64 2.57
N TYR A 157 5.42 17.98 2.99
CA TYR A 157 4.72 16.99 2.14
C TYR A 157 3.52 17.52 1.36
N ALA A 158 2.79 18.52 1.90
CA ALA A 158 1.54 19.04 1.32
C ALA A 158 1.71 19.79 -0.01
N ASP A 159 2.90 20.38 -0.25
CA ASP A 159 3.19 21.25 -1.39
C ASP A 159 3.99 20.54 -2.50
N ALA A 160 3.82 19.21 -2.63
CA ALA A 160 4.50 18.44 -3.67
C ALA A 160 4.00 18.86 -5.07
N ILE A 161 4.92 19.37 -5.86
CA ILE A 161 4.67 20.00 -7.16
C ILE A 161 4.02 19.00 -8.13
N ASP A 162 2.89 19.39 -8.72
CA ASP A 162 2.04 18.57 -9.60
C ASP A 162 1.51 17.26 -8.99
N ARG A 163 1.59 17.07 -7.67
CA ARG A 163 0.80 16.04 -6.98
C ARG A 163 -0.50 16.66 -6.47
N PRO A 164 -1.69 16.15 -6.85
CA PRO A 164 -2.91 16.53 -6.14
C PRO A 164 -2.71 16.28 -4.63
N GLU A 165 -3.20 17.20 -3.77
CA GLU A 165 -2.95 17.22 -2.32
C GLU A 165 -2.88 15.81 -1.74
N PRO A 166 -1.81 15.48 -0.98
CA PRO A 166 -1.57 14.10 -0.59
C PRO A 166 -2.67 13.62 0.35
N VAL A 167 -3.44 12.64 -0.10
CA VAL A 167 -4.43 11.92 0.69
C VAL A 167 -3.73 10.86 1.54
N VAL A 168 -2.62 11.24 2.18
CA VAL A 168 -1.83 10.31 2.97
C VAL A 168 -2.60 9.93 4.22
N ARG A 169 -2.64 8.62 4.45
CA ARG A 169 -3.21 8.03 5.63
C ARG A 169 -2.18 7.16 6.31
N ARG A 170 -2.49 6.81 7.55
CA ARG A 170 -1.57 6.13 8.43
C ARG A 170 -2.24 5.11 9.33
N TRP A 171 -1.54 4.02 9.57
CA TRP A 171 -1.68 3.25 10.81
C TRP A 171 -0.46 3.45 11.68
N THR A 172 -0.66 3.60 12.99
CA THR A 172 0.42 3.56 13.97
C THR A 172 0.33 2.21 14.67
N LEU A 173 1.30 1.34 14.45
CA LEU A 173 1.34 0.02 15.05
C LEU A 173 2.18 0.05 16.32
N GLY A 174 1.77 -0.72 17.33
CA GLY A 174 2.48 -0.81 18.61
C GLY A 174 2.45 0.46 19.46
N ALA A 175 1.45 1.33 19.29
CA ALA A 175 1.36 2.59 20.02
C ALA A 175 1.18 2.40 21.54
N ASP A 176 0.39 1.39 21.94
CA ASP A 176 0.04 1.16 23.34
C ASP A 176 1.15 0.39 24.05
N ASP A 177 1.48 -0.78 23.50
CA ASP A 177 2.38 -1.75 24.13
C ASP A 177 3.52 -2.17 23.21
N GLY A 178 3.93 -1.38 22.21
CA GLY A 178 4.95 -1.83 21.24
C GLY A 178 4.44 -2.95 20.32
N PHE A 179 5.34 -3.48 19.49
CA PHE A 179 5.04 -4.54 18.54
C PHE A 179 6.03 -5.69 18.71
N ASP A 180 5.61 -6.71 19.47
CA ASP A 180 6.37 -7.95 19.63
C ASP A 180 6.06 -8.92 18.48
N LEU A 181 6.92 -8.90 17.48
CA LEU A 181 6.79 -9.75 16.29
C LEU A 181 6.88 -11.26 16.58
N CYS A 182 7.42 -11.67 17.72
CA CYS A 182 7.62 -13.08 18.05
C CYS A 182 6.60 -13.61 19.06
N ASN A 183 5.96 -12.74 19.87
CA ASN A 183 5.12 -13.15 20.99
C ASN A 183 3.67 -12.62 20.96
N ASP A 184 3.31 -11.68 20.08
CA ASP A 184 1.95 -11.09 20.03
C ASP A 184 1.08 -11.62 18.87
N ASN A 185 1.39 -12.79 18.31
CA ASN A 185 0.63 -13.32 17.19
C ASN A 185 -0.62 -14.08 17.67
N ALA A 186 -1.76 -13.38 17.75
CA ALA A 186 -3.05 -13.96 18.14
C ALA A 186 -3.53 -15.16 17.30
N ALA A 187 -2.95 -15.41 16.12
CA ALA A 187 -3.27 -16.59 15.30
C ALA A 187 -2.55 -17.87 15.76
N ALA A 188 -1.48 -17.76 16.54
CA ALA A 188 -0.80 -18.91 17.13
C ALA A 188 -1.52 -19.40 18.41
N PRO A 189 -1.55 -20.71 18.72
CA PRO A 189 -2.27 -21.26 19.87
C PRO A 189 -1.88 -20.66 21.24
N ASP A 190 -0.63 -20.24 21.38
CA ASP A 190 -0.04 -19.65 22.58
C ASP A 190 0.42 -18.19 22.35
N GLY A 191 0.05 -17.59 21.21
CA GLY A 191 0.48 -16.25 20.82
C GLY A 191 1.89 -16.17 20.21
N LYS A 192 2.66 -17.27 20.23
CA LYS A 192 4.09 -17.24 19.96
C LYS A 192 4.45 -17.86 18.61
N LEU A 193 5.54 -17.36 18.03
CA LEU A 193 6.14 -17.95 16.85
C LEU A 193 7.17 -19.01 17.24
N SER A 194 7.47 -19.93 16.33
CA SER A 194 8.63 -20.81 16.47
C SER A 194 9.93 -20.03 16.27
N PRO A 195 11.05 -20.37 16.94
CA PRO A 195 12.35 -19.79 16.58
C PRO A 195 12.68 -20.05 15.10
N GLY A 196 13.19 -19.03 14.39
CA GLY A 196 13.49 -19.12 12.97
C GLY A 196 13.32 -17.80 12.21
N LEU A 197 13.41 -17.91 10.88
CA LEU A 197 13.18 -16.80 9.96
C LEU A 197 11.70 -16.76 9.56
N HIS A 198 11.09 -15.58 9.63
CA HIS A 198 9.70 -15.34 9.33
C HIS A 198 9.53 -14.22 8.29
N SER A 199 8.42 -14.27 7.58
CA SER A 199 8.00 -13.24 6.64
C SER A 199 6.64 -12.67 7.05
N LEU A 200 6.54 -11.35 7.06
CA LEU A 200 5.30 -10.64 7.36
C LEU A 200 4.91 -9.79 6.16
N ARG A 201 3.83 -10.14 5.49
CA ARG A 201 3.29 -9.37 4.39
C ARG A 201 2.19 -8.44 4.88
N LEU A 202 2.33 -7.15 4.58
CA LEU A 202 1.23 -6.20 4.61
C LEU A 202 0.49 -6.24 3.28
N VAL A 203 -0.83 -6.38 3.34
CA VAL A 203 -1.75 -6.16 2.21
C VAL A 203 -2.64 -4.97 2.53
N VAL A 204 -2.68 -4.00 1.62
CA VAL A 204 -3.51 -2.81 1.72
C VAL A 204 -4.48 -2.75 0.56
N THR A 205 -5.73 -2.40 0.82
CA THR A 205 -6.79 -2.22 -0.19
C THR A 205 -7.54 -0.91 0.06
N ASP A 206 -7.95 -0.24 -1.01
CA ASP A 206 -8.80 0.96 -0.96
C ASP A 206 -10.29 0.63 -0.79
N ARG A 207 -10.69 -0.63 -0.94
CA ARG A 207 -12.08 -1.07 -0.83
C ARG A 207 -12.27 -2.15 0.23
N PRO A 208 -13.51 -2.40 0.67
CA PRO A 208 -13.81 -3.56 1.50
C PRO A 208 -13.23 -4.85 0.92
N TRP A 209 -12.86 -5.77 1.80
CA TRP A 209 -12.33 -7.08 1.43
C TRP A 209 -13.28 -7.85 0.50
N TYR A 210 -12.72 -8.73 -0.32
CA TYR A 210 -13.48 -9.54 -1.26
C TYR A 210 -14.60 -10.32 -0.56
N ARG A 211 -15.80 -10.23 -1.12
CA ARG A 211 -16.96 -11.03 -0.68
C ARG A 211 -17.37 -11.95 -1.81
N PRO A 212 -17.27 -13.28 -1.64
CA PRO A 212 -17.77 -14.23 -2.64
C PRO A 212 -19.28 -14.09 -2.83
N PHE A 213 -19.78 -14.61 -3.95
CA PHE A 213 -21.22 -14.72 -4.17
C PHE A 213 -21.81 -15.85 -3.32
N GLU A 214 -23.03 -15.65 -2.85
CA GLU A 214 -23.83 -16.72 -2.25
C GLU A 214 -24.16 -17.76 -3.32
N VAL A 215 -24.04 -19.04 -2.93
CA VAL A 215 -24.38 -20.18 -3.77
C VAL A 215 -25.47 -21.01 -3.10
N ASP A 216 -26.40 -21.52 -3.89
CA ASP A 216 -27.48 -22.39 -3.41
C ASP A 216 -26.99 -23.83 -3.18
N ALA A 217 -27.92 -24.73 -2.82
CA ALA A 217 -27.60 -26.14 -2.58
C ALA A 217 -27.08 -26.89 -3.81
N ASN A 218 -27.29 -26.36 -5.02
CA ASN A 218 -26.82 -26.91 -6.28
C ASN A 218 -25.52 -26.26 -6.76
N GLY A 219 -25.00 -25.26 -6.03
CA GLY A 219 -23.81 -24.50 -6.40
C GLY A 219 -24.09 -23.38 -7.40
N GLU A 220 -25.36 -23.02 -7.63
CA GLU A 220 -25.75 -21.91 -8.49
C GLU A 220 -25.73 -20.59 -7.72
N ILE A 221 -25.34 -19.49 -8.39
CA ILE A 221 -25.29 -18.17 -7.77
C ILE A 221 -26.71 -17.73 -7.38
N VAL A 222 -26.87 -17.35 -6.11
CA VAL A 222 -28.13 -16.76 -5.62
C VAL A 222 -28.23 -15.33 -6.15
N LEU A 223 -29.41 -14.96 -6.65
CA LEU A 223 -29.69 -13.60 -7.13
C LEU A 223 -30.56 -12.83 -6.13
N ASP A 224 -30.34 -11.52 -6.03
CA ASP A 224 -31.19 -10.61 -5.28
C ASP A 224 -32.50 -10.28 -6.02
N ALA A 225 -33.35 -9.43 -5.43
CA ALA A 225 -34.64 -9.03 -6.01
C ALA A 225 -34.52 -8.26 -7.34
N ASP A 226 -33.33 -7.74 -7.65
CA ASP A 226 -33.02 -7.02 -8.89
C ASP A 226 -32.28 -7.92 -9.91
N GLU A 227 -32.31 -9.24 -9.71
CA GLU A 227 -31.61 -10.25 -10.53
C GLU A 227 -30.08 -10.10 -10.55
N ARG A 228 -29.49 -9.51 -9.50
CA ARG A 228 -28.03 -9.37 -9.39
C ARG A 228 -27.44 -10.46 -8.49
N PRO A 229 -26.22 -10.94 -8.77
CA PRO A 229 -25.50 -11.85 -7.87
C PRO A 229 -25.44 -11.33 -6.44
N LEU A 230 -26.02 -12.09 -5.51
CA LEU A 230 -25.99 -11.79 -4.09
C LEU A 230 -24.61 -12.14 -3.54
N ARG A 231 -23.97 -11.20 -2.86
CA ARG A 231 -22.69 -11.43 -2.16
C ARG A 231 -22.96 -11.86 -0.72
N VAL A 232 -22.09 -12.71 -0.18
CA VAL A 232 -22.13 -13.09 1.23
C VAL A 232 -22.05 -11.85 2.13
N ASP A 233 -22.48 -11.99 3.38
CA ASP A 233 -22.41 -10.94 4.37
C ASP A 233 -20.98 -10.43 4.57
N ALA A 234 -20.83 -9.15 4.92
CA ALA A 234 -19.52 -8.52 5.13
C ALA A 234 -18.69 -9.20 6.23
N THR A 235 -19.33 -9.87 7.20
CA THR A 235 -18.66 -10.66 8.23
C THR A 235 -17.99 -11.93 7.69
N GLN A 236 -18.33 -12.35 6.47
CA GLN A 236 -17.75 -13.51 5.77
C GLN A 236 -16.78 -13.09 4.66
N ALA A 237 -16.33 -11.84 4.66
CA ALA A 237 -15.36 -11.36 3.68
C ALA A 237 -14.02 -12.10 3.81
N ALA A 238 -13.39 -12.38 2.67
CA ALA A 238 -12.06 -12.97 2.60
C ALA A 238 -11.00 -11.89 2.91
N ILE A 239 -10.70 -11.73 4.20
CA ILE A 239 -9.71 -10.75 4.67
C ILE A 239 -8.33 -11.04 4.05
N GLY A 240 -7.64 -9.99 3.59
CA GLY A 240 -6.37 -10.11 2.88
C GLY A 240 -6.53 -10.37 1.38
N VAL A 241 -7.75 -10.53 0.87
CA VAL A 241 -8.06 -10.62 -0.57
C VAL A 241 -8.73 -9.31 -1.03
N PRO A 242 -8.04 -8.48 -1.84
CA PRO A 242 -8.66 -7.30 -2.44
C PRO A 242 -9.82 -7.67 -3.37
N ASP A 243 -10.93 -6.91 -3.35
CA ASP A 243 -12.07 -7.11 -4.26
C ASP A 243 -11.77 -6.58 -5.68
N LEU A 244 -10.83 -7.21 -6.38
CA LEU A 244 -10.45 -6.81 -7.75
C LEU A 244 -11.64 -6.78 -8.71
N PRO A 245 -12.59 -7.75 -8.69
CA PRO A 245 -13.80 -7.67 -9.52
C PRO A 245 -14.69 -6.48 -9.14
N GLY A 246 -14.68 -6.10 -7.86
CA GLY A 246 -15.30 -4.89 -7.35
C GLY A 246 -14.52 -3.61 -7.64
N GLY A 247 -13.40 -3.65 -8.36
CA GLY A 247 -12.59 -2.49 -8.73
C GLY A 247 -11.63 -2.01 -7.64
N ALA A 248 -11.33 -2.84 -6.64
CA ALA A 248 -10.33 -2.52 -5.63
C ALA A 248 -8.94 -2.38 -6.26
N SER A 249 -8.19 -1.38 -5.81
CA SER A 249 -6.74 -1.34 -5.97
C SER A 249 -6.07 -1.79 -4.68
N TYR A 250 -4.85 -2.29 -4.79
CA TYR A 250 -4.13 -2.81 -3.64
C TYR A 250 -2.63 -2.60 -3.77
N ALA A 251 -1.98 -2.58 -2.62
CA ALA A 251 -0.53 -2.56 -2.50
C ALA A 251 -0.09 -3.63 -1.50
N THR A 252 1.10 -4.18 -1.71
CA THR A 252 1.72 -5.12 -0.77
C THR A 252 3.13 -4.70 -0.45
N ALA A 253 3.57 -4.99 0.77
CA ALA A 253 4.97 -4.93 1.14
C ALA A 253 5.28 -6.06 2.10
N ASP A 254 6.54 -6.48 2.13
CA ASP A 254 7.00 -7.59 2.93
C ASP A 254 8.07 -7.12 3.91
N TRP A 255 8.00 -7.62 5.14
CA TRP A 255 9.08 -7.62 6.09
C TRP A 255 9.62 -9.04 6.27
N VAL A 256 10.91 -9.15 6.57
CA VAL A 256 11.55 -10.41 6.95
C VAL A 256 12.26 -10.19 8.27
N PHE A 257 11.99 -11.03 9.25
CA PHE A 257 12.58 -10.93 10.59
C PHE A 257 12.94 -12.32 11.12
N ARG A 258 13.76 -12.36 12.17
CA ARG A 258 14.19 -13.59 12.81
C ARG A 258 13.80 -13.56 14.27
N CYS A 259 13.19 -14.63 14.73
CA CYS A 259 12.94 -14.90 16.14
C CYS A 259 13.98 -15.91 16.64
N ASP A 260 14.77 -15.54 17.63
CA ASP A 260 15.68 -16.46 18.30
C ASP A 260 15.02 -17.08 19.54
N ASP A 261 15.56 -18.19 20.04
CA ASP A 261 15.01 -18.89 21.21
C ASP A 261 15.34 -18.10 22.48
N GLY A 262 14.32 -17.57 23.16
CA GLY A 262 14.48 -16.81 24.40
C GLY A 262 15.02 -17.62 25.59
N LEU A 263 15.05 -18.95 25.48
CA LEU A 263 15.66 -19.83 26.48
C LEU A 263 17.15 -20.11 26.20
N ASP A 264 17.67 -19.70 25.05
CA ASP A 264 19.08 -19.82 24.70
C ASP A 264 19.88 -18.67 25.32
N ALA A 265 20.76 -19.00 26.26
CA ALA A 265 21.62 -18.04 26.96
C ALA A 265 22.61 -17.32 26.03
N GLU A 266 22.88 -17.88 24.83
CA GLU A 266 23.79 -17.28 23.84
C GLU A 266 23.06 -16.37 22.84
N ALA A 267 21.72 -16.37 22.81
CA ALA A 267 20.94 -15.63 21.83
C ALA A 267 20.88 -14.12 22.10
N GLY A 268 21.28 -13.64 23.28
CA GLY A 268 21.22 -12.21 23.63
C GLY A 268 19.80 -11.68 23.83
N CYS A 269 18.87 -12.57 24.17
CA CYS A 269 17.47 -12.25 24.45
C CYS A 269 17.28 -11.52 25.78
N ASP A 270 16.31 -10.60 25.82
CA ASP A 270 15.87 -9.91 27.03
C ASP A 270 14.38 -10.19 27.26
N CYS A 271 14.09 -11.33 27.88
CA CYS A 271 12.72 -11.78 28.14
C CYS A 271 12.22 -11.29 29.50
N ALA A 272 11.05 -10.67 29.54
CA ALA A 272 10.33 -10.39 30.78
C ALA A 272 9.85 -11.71 31.44
N GLU A 273 9.79 -11.72 32.77
CA GLU A 273 9.16 -12.81 33.53
C GLU A 273 7.64 -12.83 33.26
N GLU A 274 7.04 -14.02 33.16
CA GLU A 274 5.58 -14.16 33.09
C GLU A 274 4.96 -13.64 34.40
N MET A 275 4.01 -12.71 34.31
CA MET A 275 3.22 -12.23 35.46
C MET A 275 2.07 -13.17 35.81
#